data_AF-A0A6P7F6X0-F1
#
_entry.id   AF-A0A6P7F6X0-F1
#
_cell.length_a   1.000
_cell.length_b   1.000
_cell.length_c   1.000
_cell.angle_alpha   90.00
_cell.angle_beta   90.00
_cell.angle_gamma   90.00
#
_symmetry.space_group_name_H-M   'P 1'
#
loop_
_entity.id
_entity.type
_entity.pdbx_description
1 polymer ?
#
loop_
_entity_poly.entity_id
_entity_poly.type
_entity_poly.pdbx_seq_one_letter_code
_entity_poly.pdbx_strand_id
1 'polypeptide(L)'
;MANILEEKLREAVSIGDVDSVNTLLSQKVNVNSQNSVNGWTALHWAYKRENKHLIKLLVDHGAKQDVRNSQGQTPNEVSPDLNSKDKSSNGGLHIIPNYLKNPSSSVDLGTAQKKQKTADYKKVTVKEEEVSSPSLKEEDVLVIPVRIADLEDQDYIDIEIPKSNLTYANLLRVCCQELKVRQNQVERIRKRPCTRLRNDNDVKRLEKYNNLEIVLKPEFYAD
;
A
#
# COMPACT_ATOMS: atom_id res chain seq x y z
N MET A 1 -11.36 45.18 -3.69
CA MET A 1 -10.02 44.63 -3.98
C MET A 1 -9.60 43.49 -3.05
N ALA A 2 -10.11 43.40 -1.81
CA ALA A 2 -9.74 42.32 -0.86
C ALA A 2 -9.98 40.90 -1.39
N ASN A 3 -11.05 40.69 -2.18
CA ASN A 3 -11.46 39.37 -2.64
C ASN A 3 -10.51 38.71 -3.67
N ILE A 4 -9.68 39.49 -4.37
CA ILE A 4 -8.84 38.95 -5.47
C ILE A 4 -7.70 38.09 -4.93
N LEU A 5 -7.04 38.54 -3.85
CA LEU A 5 -5.92 37.78 -3.26
C LEU A 5 -6.41 36.51 -2.57
N GLU A 6 -7.57 36.59 -1.94
CA GLU A 6 -8.28 35.47 -1.29
C GLU A 6 -8.72 34.41 -2.31
N GLU A 7 -9.21 34.86 -3.47
CA GLU A 7 -9.55 33.98 -4.59
C GLU A 7 -8.32 33.31 -5.18
N LYS A 8 -7.24 34.08 -5.44
CA LYS A 8 -5.96 33.54 -5.89
C LYS A 8 -5.37 32.52 -4.92
N LEU A 9 -5.53 32.73 -3.61
CA LEU A 9 -5.07 31.76 -2.60
C LEU A 9 -5.83 30.44 -2.73
N ARG A 10 -7.17 30.48 -2.89
CA ARG A 10 -7.96 29.26 -3.11
C ARG A 10 -7.60 28.57 -4.42
N GLU A 11 -7.38 29.34 -5.48
CA GLU A 11 -6.95 28.82 -6.78
C GLU A 11 -5.58 28.13 -6.68
N ALA A 12 -4.58 28.77 -6.09
CA ALA A 12 -3.26 28.21 -5.88
C ALA A 12 -3.31 26.89 -5.07
N VAL A 13 -4.13 26.83 -4.02
CA VAL A 13 -4.35 25.59 -3.24
C VAL A 13 -5.07 24.51 -4.08
N SER A 14 -6.04 24.91 -4.90
CA SER A 14 -6.76 23.99 -5.79
C SER A 14 -5.86 23.40 -6.88
N ILE A 15 -4.82 24.13 -7.31
CA ILE A 15 -3.79 23.67 -8.26
C ILE A 15 -2.69 22.90 -7.54
N GLY A 16 -2.39 23.25 -6.29
CA GLY A 16 -1.42 22.59 -5.42
C GLY A 16 -0.05 23.24 -5.45
N ASP A 17 0.00 24.48 -5.94
CA ASP A 17 1.21 25.26 -6.06
C ASP A 17 1.60 25.83 -4.69
N VAL A 18 2.56 25.18 -4.03
CA VAL A 18 3.03 25.53 -2.69
C VAL A 18 3.75 26.88 -2.68
N ASP A 19 4.48 27.21 -3.75
CA ASP A 19 5.27 28.44 -3.85
C ASP A 19 4.35 29.66 -3.98
N SER A 20 3.34 29.56 -4.84
CA SER A 20 2.29 30.59 -4.95
C SER A 20 1.52 30.75 -3.63
N VAL A 21 1.24 29.66 -2.92
CA VAL A 21 0.58 29.74 -1.60
C VAL A 21 1.45 30.47 -0.58
N ASN A 22 2.75 30.18 -0.50
CA ASN A 22 3.68 30.87 0.42
C ASN A 22 3.79 32.38 0.13
N THR A 23 3.90 32.76 -1.14
CA THR A 23 3.97 34.17 -1.53
C THR A 23 2.68 34.92 -1.17
N LEU A 24 1.51 34.30 -1.37
CA LEU A 24 0.22 34.90 -1.01
C LEU A 24 0.01 34.99 0.51
N LEU A 25 0.43 33.99 1.27
CA LEU A 25 0.34 34.03 2.73
C LEU A 25 1.25 35.10 3.35
N SER A 26 2.39 35.38 2.71
CA SER A 26 3.28 36.49 3.09
C SER A 26 2.61 37.87 2.93
N GLN A 27 1.57 37.97 2.09
CA GLN A 27 0.82 39.22 1.85
C GLN A 27 -0.32 39.47 2.85
N LYS A 28 -0.34 38.75 4.00
CA LYS A 28 -1.38 38.85 5.05
C LYS A 28 -2.81 38.62 4.53
N VAL A 29 -2.96 37.70 3.58
CA VAL A 29 -4.27 37.32 3.03
C VAL A 29 -5.11 36.61 4.08
N ASN A 30 -6.42 36.85 4.06
CA ASN A 30 -7.35 36.14 4.93
C ASN A 30 -7.52 34.68 4.49
N VAL A 31 -6.86 33.77 5.21
CA VAL A 31 -6.84 32.32 4.94
C VAL A 31 -8.23 31.68 5.11
N ASN A 32 -9.09 32.29 5.93
CA ASN A 32 -10.43 31.79 6.26
C ASN A 32 -11.52 32.35 5.33
N SER A 33 -11.14 33.07 4.27
CA SER A 33 -12.08 33.58 3.28
C SER A 33 -12.83 32.45 2.59
N GLN A 34 -14.15 32.57 2.56
CA GLN A 34 -15.04 31.60 1.89
C GLN A 34 -15.32 32.05 0.47
N ASN A 35 -15.36 31.09 -0.45
CA ASN A 35 -15.83 31.32 -1.80
C ASN A 35 -17.34 31.63 -1.79
N SER A 36 -17.78 32.62 -2.56
CA SER A 36 -19.19 33.03 -2.66
C SER A 36 -20.08 31.95 -3.27
N VAL A 37 -19.53 31.08 -4.11
CA VAL A 37 -20.32 30.06 -4.85
C VAL A 37 -20.64 28.84 -3.98
N ASN A 38 -19.63 28.27 -3.32
CA ASN A 38 -19.76 27.00 -2.59
C ASN A 38 -19.45 27.10 -1.09
N GLY A 39 -19.05 28.27 -0.60
CA GLY A 39 -18.68 28.48 0.81
C GLY A 39 -17.33 27.87 1.20
N TRP A 40 -16.50 27.44 0.23
CA TRP A 40 -15.25 26.75 0.54
C TRP A 40 -14.14 27.72 0.92
N THR A 41 -13.43 27.38 1.99
CA THR A 41 -12.15 28.01 2.35
C THR A 41 -10.99 27.36 1.61
N ALA A 42 -9.82 27.99 1.63
CA ALA A 42 -8.58 27.37 1.14
C ALA A 42 -8.35 25.98 1.78
N LEU A 43 -8.68 25.83 3.08
CA LEU A 43 -8.51 24.58 3.79
C LEU A 43 -9.41 23.45 3.24
N HIS A 44 -10.66 23.72 2.86
CA HIS A 44 -11.53 22.71 2.23
C HIS A 44 -10.91 22.14 0.93
N TRP A 45 -10.31 23.01 0.11
CA TRP A 45 -9.60 22.59 -1.11
C TRP A 45 -8.37 21.74 -0.79
N ALA A 46 -7.61 22.09 0.24
CA ALA A 46 -6.45 21.31 0.66
C ALA A 46 -6.83 19.89 1.12
N TYR A 47 -7.92 19.76 1.89
CA TYR A 47 -8.46 18.45 2.30
C TYR A 47 -8.97 17.63 1.13
N LYS A 48 -9.72 18.23 0.20
CA LYS A 48 -10.20 17.54 -1.01
C LYS A 48 -9.07 16.93 -1.84
N ARG A 49 -7.90 17.55 -1.85
CA ARG A 49 -6.73 17.08 -2.62
C ARG A 49 -5.79 16.19 -1.83
N GLU A 50 -6.13 15.93 -0.57
CA GLU A 50 -5.36 15.08 0.34
C GLU A 50 -3.91 15.53 0.53
N ASN A 51 -3.63 16.82 0.28
CA ASN A 51 -2.29 17.36 0.33
C ASN A 51 -1.95 17.82 1.76
N LYS A 52 -1.40 16.88 2.54
CA LYS A 52 -0.99 17.10 3.94
C LYS A 52 -0.04 18.28 4.12
N HIS A 53 0.81 18.55 3.13
CA HIS A 53 1.74 19.67 3.19
C HIS A 53 0.99 21.01 3.18
N LEU A 54 0.05 21.20 2.25
CA LEU A 54 -0.78 22.40 2.18
C LEU A 54 -1.72 22.54 3.39
N ILE A 55 -2.28 21.43 3.88
CA ILE A 55 -3.09 21.43 5.10
C ILE A 55 -2.28 21.97 6.27
N LYS A 56 -1.08 21.43 6.49
CA LYS A 56 -0.19 21.88 7.57
C LYS A 56 0.16 23.36 7.42
N LEU A 57 0.55 23.77 6.22
CA LEU A 57 0.96 25.14 5.91
C LEU A 57 -0.18 26.14 6.18
N LEU A 58 -1.41 25.84 5.73
CA LEU A 58 -2.58 26.68 5.99
C LEU A 58 -2.92 26.75 7.48
N VAL A 59 -2.84 25.62 8.21
CA VAL A 59 -3.08 25.56 9.66
C VAL A 59 -2.03 26.35 10.44
N ASP A 60 -0.75 26.25 10.05
CA ASP A 60 0.35 27.01 10.65
C ASP A 60 0.14 28.53 10.46
N HIS A 61 -0.52 28.93 9.37
CA HIS A 61 -0.94 30.32 9.10
C HIS A 61 -2.33 30.69 9.65
N GLY A 62 -2.90 29.89 10.56
CA GLY A 62 -4.14 30.23 11.28
C GLY A 62 -5.44 29.88 10.55
N ALA A 63 -5.41 28.92 9.62
CA ALA A 63 -6.63 28.37 9.03
C ALA A 63 -7.50 27.65 10.08
N LYS A 64 -8.77 28.02 10.11
CA LYS A 64 -9.80 27.46 10.99
C LYS A 64 -10.34 26.15 10.43
N GLN A 65 -10.32 25.10 11.25
CA GLN A 65 -10.79 23.75 10.89
C GLN A 65 -12.28 23.53 11.15
N ASP A 66 -12.94 24.48 11.81
CA ASP A 66 -14.36 24.44 12.21
C ASP A 66 -15.29 25.15 11.22
N VAL A 67 -14.75 25.84 10.20
CA VAL A 67 -15.54 26.59 9.22
C VAL A 67 -16.37 25.63 8.38
N ARG A 68 -17.68 25.85 8.28
CA ARG A 68 -18.56 25.02 7.45
C ARG A 68 -18.78 25.65 6.08
N ASN A 69 -18.73 24.82 5.04
CA ASN A 69 -19.11 25.22 3.68
C ASN A 69 -20.63 25.37 3.51
N SER A 70 -21.10 25.72 2.30
CA SER A 70 -22.54 25.85 2.00
C SER A 70 -23.32 24.53 2.14
N GLN A 71 -22.64 23.38 2.16
CA GLN A 71 -23.24 22.07 2.41
C GLN A 71 -23.24 21.69 3.91
N GLY A 72 -22.77 22.58 4.78
CA GLY A 72 -22.68 22.33 6.23
C GLY A 72 -21.51 21.44 6.66
N GLN A 73 -20.59 21.11 5.74
CA GLN A 73 -19.45 20.25 5.99
C GLN A 73 -18.25 21.07 6.47
N THR A 74 -17.50 20.52 7.43
CA THR A 74 -16.17 21.02 7.83
C THR A 74 -15.07 20.53 6.88
N PRO A 75 -13.88 21.17 6.82
CA PRO A 75 -12.78 20.73 5.96
C PRO A 75 -12.41 19.25 6.14
N ASN A 76 -12.42 18.77 7.39
CA ASN A 76 -12.15 17.36 7.72
C ASN A 76 -13.19 16.40 7.14
N GLU A 77 -14.45 16.81 7.05
CA GLU A 77 -15.54 15.97 6.52
C GLU A 77 -15.52 15.86 5.00
N VAL A 78 -14.82 16.77 4.29
CA VAL A 78 -14.67 16.72 2.83
C VAL A 78 -13.76 15.58 2.38
N SER A 79 -12.78 15.19 3.19
CA SER A 79 -11.95 14.00 2.95
C SER A 79 -11.75 13.23 4.26
N PRO A 80 -12.63 12.25 4.57
CA PRO A 80 -12.54 11.47 5.80
C PRO A 80 -11.29 10.55 5.83
N ASP A 81 -10.75 10.21 4.65
CA ASP A 81 -9.67 9.24 4.51
C ASP A 81 -8.33 9.76 5.05
N LEU A 82 -8.12 11.07 5.04
CA LEU A 82 -6.92 11.72 5.60
C LEU A 82 -6.73 11.51 7.11
N ASN A 83 -7.83 11.42 7.87
CA ASN A 83 -7.82 11.30 9.32
C ASN A 83 -8.22 9.88 9.81
N SER A 84 -8.16 8.89 8.92
CA SER A 84 -8.34 7.46 9.26
C SER A 84 -7.21 6.89 10.14
N LYS A 85 -6.38 7.75 10.76
CA LYS A 85 -5.54 7.36 11.89
C LYS A 85 -6.43 7.12 13.10
N ASP A 86 -6.69 5.84 13.36
CA ASP A 86 -6.91 5.31 14.69
C ASP A 86 -8.21 5.69 15.41
N LYS A 87 -9.36 5.42 14.77
CA LYS A 87 -10.52 4.87 15.52
C LYS A 87 -10.30 3.41 15.95
N SER A 88 -9.04 2.99 16.09
CA SER A 88 -8.59 1.73 16.66
C SER A 88 -7.85 1.94 17.99
N SER A 89 -8.12 3.05 18.69
CA SER A 89 -7.71 3.21 20.08
C SER A 89 -8.96 3.20 20.98
N ASN A 90 -9.03 2.18 21.85
CA ASN A 90 -10.02 1.94 22.91
C ASN A 90 -11.20 0.98 22.63
N GLY A 91 -10.88 -0.14 22.00
CA GLY A 91 -11.58 -1.39 22.24
C GLY A 91 -10.63 -2.52 21.94
N GLY A 92 -9.78 -2.89 22.91
CA GLY A 92 -8.89 -4.02 22.76
C GLY A 92 -9.71 -5.22 22.31
N LEU A 93 -9.56 -5.60 21.05
CA LEU A 93 -10.05 -6.89 20.57
C LEU A 93 -9.16 -7.92 21.27
N HIS A 94 -9.58 -8.30 22.47
CA HIS A 94 -9.05 -9.45 23.16
C HIS A 94 -9.22 -10.61 22.19
N ILE A 95 -8.13 -11.06 21.57
CA ILE A 95 -8.11 -12.27 20.77
C ILE A 95 -8.28 -13.39 21.79
N ILE A 96 -9.53 -13.65 22.20
CA ILE A 96 -9.87 -14.81 23.01
C ILE A 96 -9.80 -15.97 22.02
N PRO A 97 -8.84 -16.90 22.17
CA PRO A 97 -8.82 -18.10 21.35
C PRO A 97 -10.15 -18.84 21.48
N ASN A 98 -10.70 -19.36 20.39
CA ASN A 98 -12.07 -19.88 20.33
C ASN A 98 -12.38 -20.95 21.40
N TYR A 99 -11.37 -21.71 21.85
CA TYR A 99 -11.49 -22.72 22.90
C TYR A 99 -11.77 -22.15 24.31
N LEU A 100 -11.42 -20.90 24.58
CA LEU A 100 -11.82 -20.19 25.81
C LEU A 100 -13.25 -19.65 25.72
N LYS A 101 -13.70 -19.30 24.50
CA LYS A 101 -15.06 -18.83 24.24
C LYS A 101 -16.08 -19.96 24.21
N ASN A 102 -15.64 -21.15 23.80
CA ASN A 102 -16.45 -22.36 23.73
C ASN A 102 -15.66 -23.54 24.30
N PRO A 103 -15.50 -23.64 25.63
CA PRO A 103 -14.85 -24.79 26.24
C PRO A 103 -15.71 -26.01 25.95
N SER A 104 -15.19 -26.98 25.19
CA SER A 104 -15.88 -28.26 25.01
C SER A 104 -16.00 -28.91 26.39
N SER A 105 -17.22 -28.98 26.90
CA SER A 105 -17.52 -29.73 28.11
C SER A 105 -17.03 -31.17 27.96
N SER A 106 -16.37 -31.67 29.01
CA SER A 106 -15.84 -33.03 29.21
C SER A 106 -14.81 -33.52 28.18
N VAL A 107 -13.55 -33.14 28.38
CA VAL A 107 -12.43 -34.04 28.05
C VAL A 107 -12.33 -35.07 29.16
N ASP A 108 -12.85 -36.28 28.90
CA ASP A 108 -12.63 -37.44 29.75
C ASP A 108 -11.15 -37.84 29.61
N LEU A 109 -10.35 -37.68 30.68
CA LEU A 109 -8.97 -38.17 30.73
C LEU A 109 -8.99 -39.71 30.88
N GLY A 110 -9.41 -40.38 29.81
CA GLY A 110 -9.44 -41.82 29.66
C GLY A 110 -8.16 -42.33 29.01
N THR A 111 -7.53 -43.27 29.68
CA THR A 111 -6.28 -43.96 29.34
C THR A 111 -6.20 -44.58 27.94
N ALA A 112 -5.02 -44.42 27.32
CA ALA A 112 -4.33 -45.35 26.42
C ALA A 112 -4.99 -45.77 25.08
N GLN A 113 -4.29 -45.51 23.96
CA GLN A 113 -3.50 -46.52 23.24
C GLN A 113 -2.86 -45.93 21.97
N LYS A 114 -1.53 -46.05 21.87
CA LYS A 114 -0.75 -45.85 20.64
C LYS A 114 -1.31 -46.76 19.54
N LYS A 115 -1.73 -46.19 18.42
CA LYS A 115 -1.77 -46.90 17.13
C LYS A 115 -0.95 -46.11 16.12
N GLN A 116 0.28 -46.59 15.93
CA GLN A 116 1.06 -46.35 14.73
C GLN A 116 0.25 -46.88 13.54
N LYS A 117 0.04 -46.03 12.53
CA LYS A 117 -0.26 -46.48 11.17
C LYS A 117 0.79 -45.88 10.25
N THR A 118 1.74 -46.74 9.91
CA THR A 118 2.55 -46.68 8.70
C THR A 118 1.61 -46.56 7.50
N ALA A 119 1.87 -45.58 6.62
CA ALA A 119 1.20 -45.48 5.33
C ALA A 119 2.23 -45.77 4.23
N ASP A 120 1.94 -46.83 3.50
CA ASP A 120 2.76 -47.48 2.48
C ASP A 120 3.08 -46.56 1.30
N TYR A 121 4.36 -46.51 0.94
CA TYR A 121 4.82 -45.98 -0.34
C TYR A 121 4.40 -46.94 -1.47
N LYS A 122 3.31 -46.61 -2.17
CA LYS A 122 3.02 -47.23 -3.47
C LYS A 122 3.93 -46.62 -4.55
N LYS A 123 4.83 -47.47 -5.04
CA LYS A 123 5.60 -47.35 -6.28
C LYS A 123 4.62 -47.15 -7.46
N VAL A 124 4.61 -45.95 -8.04
CA VAL A 124 3.93 -45.70 -9.33
C VAL A 124 4.98 -45.72 -10.42
N THR A 125 4.78 -46.69 -11.31
CA THR A 125 5.57 -47.01 -12.49
C THR A 125 5.58 -45.83 -13.47
N VAL A 126 6.77 -45.50 -13.95
CA VAL A 126 6.98 -44.57 -15.07
C VAL A 126 6.27 -45.12 -16.30
N LYS A 127 5.39 -44.32 -16.90
CA LYS A 127 5.03 -44.47 -18.31
C LYS A 127 5.43 -43.17 -19.00
N GLU A 128 6.36 -43.32 -19.92
CA GLU A 128 6.65 -42.34 -20.96
C GLU A 128 5.39 -42.20 -21.80
N GLU A 129 4.80 -41.02 -21.79
CA GLU A 129 3.90 -40.58 -22.86
C GLU A 129 4.45 -39.26 -23.38
N GLU A 130 4.91 -39.32 -24.62
CA GLU A 130 5.34 -38.17 -25.39
C GLU A 130 4.15 -37.27 -25.77
N VAL A 131 4.48 -36.00 -25.97
CA VAL A 131 3.79 -34.98 -26.77
C VAL A 131 2.35 -34.63 -26.38
N SER A 132 2.22 -33.63 -25.51
CA SER A 132 1.33 -32.50 -25.82
C SER A 132 1.78 -31.28 -25.04
N SER A 133 2.30 -30.28 -25.74
CA SER A 133 2.57 -28.95 -25.20
C SER A 133 1.29 -28.46 -24.50
N PRO A 134 1.27 -28.23 -23.17
CA PRO A 134 0.11 -27.60 -22.58
C PRO A 134 0.18 -26.15 -23.03
N SER A 135 -0.68 -25.76 -23.97
CA SER A 135 -0.98 -24.35 -24.23
C SER A 135 -1.57 -23.78 -22.94
N LEU A 136 -0.68 -23.32 -22.06
CA LEU A 136 -1.03 -22.56 -20.87
C LEU A 136 -1.87 -21.38 -21.36
N LYS A 137 -3.09 -21.25 -20.85
CA LYS A 137 -3.90 -20.08 -21.14
C LYS A 137 -3.10 -18.87 -20.68
N GLU A 138 -2.97 -17.83 -21.50
CA GLU A 138 -2.18 -16.62 -21.21
C GLU A 138 -2.59 -15.92 -19.88
N GLU A 139 -3.73 -16.30 -19.33
CA GLU A 139 -4.25 -15.84 -18.04
C GLU A 139 -3.52 -16.43 -16.81
N ASP A 140 -2.80 -17.54 -16.99
CA ASP A 140 -2.08 -18.25 -15.93
C ASP A 140 -0.65 -17.74 -15.73
N VAL A 141 -0.14 -16.92 -16.63
CA VAL A 141 1.18 -16.27 -16.51
C VAL A 141 1.00 -14.87 -15.93
N LEU A 142 1.75 -14.56 -14.87
CA LEU A 142 1.79 -13.25 -14.24
C LEU A 142 3.01 -12.49 -14.77
N VAL A 143 2.78 -11.39 -15.48
CA VAL A 143 3.83 -10.48 -15.95
C VAL A 143 4.00 -9.36 -14.91
N ILE A 144 5.21 -9.21 -14.39
CA ILE A 144 5.55 -8.26 -13.33
C ILE A 144 6.75 -7.40 -13.74
N PRO A 145 6.59 -6.09 -13.90
CA PRO A 145 7.70 -5.15 -14.05
C PRO A 145 8.45 -5.00 -12.73
N VAL A 146 9.76 -5.26 -12.74
CA VAL A 146 10.64 -5.20 -11.57
C VAL A 146 11.83 -4.30 -11.85
N ARG A 147 12.23 -3.51 -10.87
CA ARG A 147 13.48 -2.72 -10.89
C ARG A 147 14.19 -2.76 -9.54
N ILE A 148 15.44 -2.30 -9.51
CA ILE A 148 16.17 -2.06 -8.26
C ILE A 148 15.81 -0.65 -7.75
N ALA A 149 15.64 -0.51 -6.44
CA ALA A 149 15.32 0.77 -5.81
C ALA A 149 16.56 1.68 -5.77
N ASP A 150 16.32 2.98 -5.95
CA ASP A 150 17.29 4.07 -5.71
C ASP A 150 18.56 4.04 -6.59
N LEU A 151 18.53 3.30 -7.71
CA LEU A 151 19.53 3.41 -8.78
C LEU A 151 19.16 4.51 -9.78
N GLU A 152 20.16 5.01 -10.50
CA GLU A 152 19.98 5.96 -11.60
C GLU A 152 19.15 5.35 -12.74
N ASP A 153 19.27 4.03 -12.92
CA ASP A 153 18.49 3.28 -13.89
C ASP A 153 17.02 3.17 -13.42
N GLN A 154 16.13 3.78 -14.20
CA GLN A 154 14.69 3.79 -13.93
C GLN A 154 13.94 2.69 -14.67
N ASP A 155 14.62 1.93 -15.51
CA ASP A 155 13.99 0.97 -16.39
C ASP A 155 13.46 -0.25 -15.60
N TYR A 156 12.29 -0.72 -16.02
CA TYR A 156 11.71 -1.94 -15.49
C TYR A 156 12.02 -3.10 -16.43
N ILE A 157 12.28 -4.26 -15.83
CA ILE A 157 12.37 -5.54 -16.53
C ILE A 157 11.08 -6.30 -16.27
N ASP A 158 10.40 -6.71 -17.34
CA ASP A 158 9.19 -7.53 -17.25
C ASP A 158 9.55 -8.99 -17.01
N ILE A 159 9.10 -9.51 -15.87
CA ILE A 159 9.34 -10.89 -15.44
C ILE A 159 8.04 -11.68 -15.57
N GLU A 160 8.11 -12.81 -16.27
CA GLU A 160 6.99 -13.73 -16.45
C GLU A 160 7.06 -14.89 -15.46
N ILE A 161 6.05 -15.02 -14.60
CA ILE A 161 5.98 -16.07 -13.57
C ILE A 161 4.63 -16.80 -13.67
N PRO A 162 4.61 -18.12 -13.86
CA PRO A 162 3.37 -18.91 -13.80
C PRO A 162 2.73 -18.83 -12.40
N LYS A 163 1.42 -18.59 -12.34
CA LYS A 163 0.65 -18.50 -11.08
C LYS A 163 0.70 -19.80 -10.27
N SER A 164 0.87 -20.96 -10.92
CA SER A 164 0.98 -22.26 -10.27
C SER A 164 2.14 -22.34 -9.27
N ASN A 165 3.25 -21.65 -9.55
CA ASN A 165 4.48 -21.68 -8.76
C ASN A 165 4.75 -20.34 -8.04
N LEU A 166 3.70 -19.53 -7.84
CA LEU A 166 3.81 -18.21 -7.26
C LEU A 166 3.97 -18.28 -5.73
N THR A 167 5.23 -18.36 -5.30
CA THR A 167 5.66 -18.28 -3.90
C THR A 167 6.63 -17.12 -3.73
N TYR A 168 6.79 -16.62 -2.50
CA TYR A 168 7.73 -15.55 -2.19
C TYR A 168 9.18 -15.95 -2.49
N ALA A 169 9.54 -17.19 -2.13
CA ALA A 169 10.88 -17.71 -2.41
C ALA A 169 11.18 -17.79 -3.92
N ASN A 170 10.20 -18.23 -4.71
CA ASN A 170 10.37 -18.30 -6.17
C ASN A 170 10.41 -16.91 -6.81
N LEU A 171 9.52 -16.00 -6.40
CA LEU A 171 9.54 -14.60 -6.85
C LEU A 171 10.92 -13.98 -6.58
N LEU A 172 11.40 -14.06 -5.33
CA LEU A 172 12.70 -13.51 -4.95
C LEU A 172 13.84 -14.12 -5.78
N ARG A 173 13.83 -15.44 -5.99
CA ARG A 173 14.84 -16.13 -6.79
C ARG A 173 14.87 -15.65 -8.24
N VAL A 174 13.71 -15.62 -8.91
CA VAL A 174 13.61 -15.18 -10.31
C VAL A 174 14.01 -13.73 -10.43
N CYS A 175 13.50 -12.86 -9.56
CA CYS A 175 13.89 -11.45 -9.51
C CYS A 175 15.40 -11.24 -9.34
N CYS A 176 16.05 -11.99 -8.44
CA CYS A 176 17.50 -11.94 -8.26
C CYS A 176 18.26 -12.39 -9.52
N GLN A 177 17.77 -13.43 -10.18
CA GLN A 177 18.39 -13.97 -11.39
C GLN A 177 18.32 -12.98 -12.57
N GLU A 178 17.14 -12.39 -12.80
CA GLU A 178 16.93 -11.43 -13.91
C GLU A 178 17.72 -10.13 -13.69
N LEU A 179 17.75 -9.63 -12.45
CA LEU A 179 18.50 -8.41 -12.11
C LEU A 179 19.99 -8.65 -11.85
N LYS A 180 20.47 -9.90 -11.95
CA LYS A 180 21.85 -10.30 -11.64
C LYS A 180 22.31 -9.88 -10.23
N VAL A 181 21.37 -9.84 -9.29
CA VAL A 181 21.59 -9.50 -7.88
C VAL A 181 21.67 -10.78 -7.06
N ARG A 182 22.55 -10.82 -6.06
CA ARG A 182 22.61 -11.97 -5.14
C ARG A 182 21.53 -11.84 -4.05
N GLN A 183 20.92 -12.96 -3.66
CA GLN A 183 19.86 -12.96 -2.65
C GLN A 183 20.31 -12.38 -1.29
N ASN A 184 21.60 -12.46 -0.95
CA ASN A 184 22.16 -11.87 0.28
C ASN A 184 22.22 -10.34 0.28
N GLN A 185 22.18 -9.70 -0.90
CA GLN A 185 22.19 -8.25 -1.07
C GLN A 185 20.80 -7.65 -0.91
N VAL A 186 19.74 -8.44 -1.11
CA VAL A 186 18.36 -7.98 -1.02
C VAL A 186 17.96 -7.78 0.45
N GLU A 187 17.48 -6.59 0.79
CA GLU A 187 16.88 -6.30 2.10
C GLU A 187 15.38 -6.65 2.11
N ARG A 188 14.67 -6.26 1.05
CA ARG A 188 13.21 -6.43 0.93
C ARG A 188 12.71 -6.21 -0.49
N ILE A 189 11.55 -6.79 -0.78
CA ILE A 189 10.77 -6.50 -2.00
C ILE A 189 9.55 -5.66 -1.60
N ARG A 190 9.28 -4.59 -2.35
CA ARG A 190 8.09 -3.74 -2.17
C ARG A 190 7.33 -3.56 -3.49
N LYS A 191 6.00 -3.59 -3.44
CA LYS A 191 5.11 -3.16 -4.52
C LYS A 191 4.93 -1.64 -4.46
N ARG A 192 4.97 -0.95 -5.59
CA ARG A 192 4.64 0.49 -5.63
C ARG A 192 3.12 0.73 -5.42
N PRO A 193 2.72 1.77 -4.67
CA PRO A 193 3.55 2.90 -4.24
C PRO A 193 4.46 2.69 -3.02
N CYS A 194 4.31 1.66 -2.15
CA CYS A 194 5.31 1.30 -1.08
C CYS A 194 4.90 0.08 -0.19
N THR A 195 4.19 -0.93 -0.71
CA THR A 195 3.72 -2.07 0.07
C THR A 195 4.78 -3.17 0.15
N ARG A 196 5.33 -3.43 1.34
CA ARG A 196 6.31 -4.52 1.55
C ARG A 196 5.64 -5.90 1.42
N LEU A 197 6.21 -6.77 0.59
CA LEU A 197 5.81 -8.18 0.48
C LEU A 197 6.53 -9.00 1.57
N ARG A 198 5.77 -9.75 2.39
CA ARG A 198 6.32 -10.49 3.54
C ARG A 198 6.18 -12.01 3.42
N ASN A 199 5.14 -12.49 2.75
CA ASN A 199 4.85 -13.92 2.67
C ASN A 199 4.19 -14.30 1.33
N ASP A 200 3.96 -15.60 1.13
CA ASP A 200 3.34 -16.14 -0.09
C ASP A 200 1.92 -15.58 -0.34
N ASN A 201 1.18 -15.24 0.72
CA ASN A 201 -0.17 -14.68 0.58
C ASN A 201 -0.15 -13.27 -0.01
N ASP A 202 0.85 -12.45 0.34
CA ASP A 202 1.04 -11.12 -0.25
C ASP A 202 1.38 -11.23 -1.74
N VAL A 203 2.20 -12.22 -2.10
CA VAL A 203 2.60 -12.48 -3.49
C VAL A 203 1.41 -12.98 -4.32
N LYS A 204 0.56 -13.85 -3.74
CA LYS A 204 -0.66 -14.33 -4.41
C LYS A 204 -1.67 -13.23 -4.73
N ARG A 205 -1.60 -12.08 -4.05
CA ARG A 205 -2.44 -10.90 -4.29
C ARG A 205 -1.88 -9.99 -5.40
N LEU A 206 -0.74 -10.35 -6.01
CA LEU A 206 -0.20 -9.60 -7.13
C LEU A 206 -1.01 -9.85 -8.40
N GLU A 207 -1.44 -8.75 -8.99
CA GLU A 207 -2.02 -8.66 -10.33
C GLU A 207 -0.95 -8.35 -11.39
N LYS A 208 -1.29 -8.56 -12.67
CA LYS A 208 -0.41 -8.26 -13.83
C LYS A 208 -0.01 -6.79 -13.81
N TYR A 209 1.22 -6.49 -14.24
CA TYR A 209 1.77 -5.13 -14.36
C TYR A 209 1.87 -4.35 -13.05
N ASN A 210 1.88 -5.04 -11.91
CA ASN A 210 2.22 -4.41 -10.64
C ASN A 210 3.72 -4.14 -10.56
N ASN A 211 4.08 -2.86 -10.50
CA ASN A 211 5.46 -2.42 -10.35
C ASN A 211 6.05 -2.88 -9.01
N LEU A 212 7.10 -3.70 -9.06
CA LEU A 212 7.88 -4.10 -7.91
C LEU A 212 9.25 -3.40 -7.89
N GLU A 213 9.73 -3.16 -6.68
CA GLU A 213 11.07 -2.64 -6.42
C GLU A 213 11.78 -3.55 -5.43
N ILE A 214 13.02 -3.87 -5.77
CA ILE A 214 13.94 -4.59 -4.89
C ILE A 214 14.82 -3.56 -4.19
N VAL A 215 14.74 -3.54 -2.87
CA VAL A 215 15.60 -2.70 -2.04
C VAL A 215 16.80 -3.52 -1.62
N LEU A 216 17.99 -3.04 -1.94
CA LEU A 216 19.24 -3.65 -1.53
C LEU A 216 19.59 -3.21 -0.10
N LYS A 217 20.52 -3.92 0.55
CA LYS A 217 21.05 -3.48 1.84
C LYS A 217 21.96 -2.26 1.64
N PRO A 218 22.02 -1.33 2.62
CA PRO A 218 22.84 -0.12 2.56
C PRO A 218 24.32 -0.39 2.21
N GLU A 219 24.84 -1.55 2.60
CA GLU A 219 26.21 -2.00 2.37
C GLU A 219 26.57 -2.16 0.88
N PHE A 220 25.58 -2.28 -0.02
CA PHE A 220 25.78 -2.50 -1.45
C PHE A 220 25.41 -1.29 -2.32
N TYR A 221 25.16 -0.12 -1.73
CA TYR A 221 24.93 1.13 -2.45
C TYR A 221 26.23 1.93 -2.71
N ALA A 222 27.38 1.39 -2.30
CA ALA A 222 28.67 2.03 -2.45
C ALA A 222 29.46 1.35 -3.57
N ASP A 223 29.24 1.82 -4.80
CA ASP A 223 30.19 1.76 -5.92
C ASP A 223 29.91 2.95 -6.86
#